data_AF-A0A7K1LFG0-F1
#
_entry.id   AF-A0A7K1LFG0-F1
#
_cell.length_a   1.000
_cell.length_b   1.000
_cell.length_c   1.000
_cell.angle_alpha   90.00
_cell.angle_beta   90.00
_cell.angle_gamma   90.00
#
_symmetry.space_group_name_H-M   'P 1'
#
loop_
_entity.id
_entity.type
_entity.pdbx_description
1 polymer ?
#
loop_
_entity_poly.entity_id
_entity_poly.type
_entity_poly.pdbx_seq_one_letter_code
_entity_poly.pdbx_strand_id
1 'polypeptide(L)'
;MSERSDRRIELDLTQAGTARKADASLATWRRWEEDPDSVSAKTRIACEDVPEGASDFERALSKSAVAFTGSWQVSPRLTPRQAYAIAVELDGWADRDITEWIRDPSESLHDVAPFHHFDLRVMMLVGENRAWAEAVKQRCRVISNETEAGTLPFDRPGPLIDEVMIGAALDGAQALLEDMPELFERIPQREAVDGDGEYLIGDEDWDGLSDGFDDDCECDEWEVPLRQGHPLLPAVLAQRHPFTWFDAREPSGPGYPQRLAGSLVAG
;
A
#
# COMPACT_ATOMS: atom_id res chain seq x y z
N MET A 1 39.99 -5.84 14.24
CA MET A 1 38.59 -5.44 13.95
C MET A 1 37.71 -6.19 14.91
N SER A 2 36.67 -5.55 15.45
CA SER A 2 35.76 -6.19 16.41
C SER A 2 34.58 -6.80 15.67
N GLU A 3 33.99 -7.87 16.21
CA GLU A 3 32.80 -8.53 15.64
C GLU A 3 31.64 -7.55 15.38
N ARG A 4 31.56 -6.47 16.18
CA ARG A 4 30.61 -5.36 16.02
C ARG A 4 30.92 -4.48 14.81
N SER A 5 32.19 -4.14 14.59
CA SER A 5 32.60 -3.39 13.40
C SER A 5 32.38 -4.20 12.12
N ASP A 6 32.61 -5.52 12.19
CA ASP A 6 32.41 -6.42 11.07
C ASP A 6 30.91 -6.55 10.75
N ARG A 7 30.07 -6.77 11.76
CA ARG A 7 28.61 -6.81 11.60
C ARG A 7 28.01 -5.50 11.07
N ARG A 8 28.54 -4.34 11.46
CA ARG A 8 28.12 -3.05 10.88
C ARG A 8 28.46 -2.96 9.39
N ILE A 9 29.66 -3.43 9.01
CA ILE A 9 30.13 -3.42 7.61
C ILE A 9 29.32 -4.42 6.77
N GLU A 10 29.00 -5.60 7.31
CA GLU A 10 28.13 -6.59 6.65
C GLU A 10 26.73 -6.04 6.35
N LEU A 11 26.21 -5.16 7.22
CA LEU A 11 24.92 -4.49 7.05
C LEU A 11 25.01 -3.18 6.22
N ASP A 12 26.17 -2.88 5.64
CA ASP A 12 26.48 -1.64 4.90
C ASP A 12 26.13 -0.34 5.64
N LEU A 13 26.22 -0.38 6.97
CA LEU A 13 25.87 0.76 7.81
C LEU A 13 27.07 1.66 8.05
N THR A 14 26.92 2.97 7.89
CA THR A 14 28.01 3.92 8.23
C THR A 14 28.06 4.22 9.73
N GLN A 15 29.26 4.41 10.31
CA GLN A 15 29.40 4.80 11.73
C GLN A 15 28.61 6.07 12.08
N ALA A 16 28.52 7.02 11.15
CA ALA A 16 27.79 8.26 11.35
C ALA A 16 26.26 8.04 11.32
N GLY A 17 25.78 7.18 10.42
CA GLY A 17 24.38 6.82 10.33
C GLY A 17 23.91 6.04 11.56
N THR A 18 24.71 5.09 12.04
CA THR A 18 24.38 4.30 13.22
C THR A 18 24.44 5.11 14.51
N ALA A 19 25.44 5.99 14.66
CA ALA A 19 25.50 6.91 15.79
C ALA A 19 24.25 7.80 15.87
N ARG A 20 23.78 8.31 14.72
CA ARG A 20 22.55 9.11 14.66
C ARG A 20 21.31 8.28 15.03
N LYS A 21 21.18 7.05 14.53
CA LYS A 21 20.07 6.15 14.87
C LYS A 21 20.04 5.79 16.37
N ALA A 22 21.20 5.68 17.00
CA ALA A 22 21.33 5.42 18.44
C ALA A 22 21.20 6.68 19.33
N ASP A 23 20.90 7.84 18.74
CA ASP A 23 20.92 9.15 19.43
C ASP A 23 22.24 9.41 20.18
N ALA A 24 23.36 9.02 19.55
CA ALA A 24 24.70 9.08 20.11
C ALA A 24 25.63 9.93 19.24
N SER A 25 26.66 10.51 19.87
CA SER A 25 27.72 11.16 19.10
C SER A 25 28.58 10.11 18.36
N LEU A 26 29.16 10.49 17.22
CA LEU A 26 30.10 9.61 16.49
C LEU A 26 31.27 9.16 17.37
N ALA A 27 31.75 10.03 18.26
CA ALA A 27 32.80 9.68 19.21
C ALA A 27 32.33 8.62 20.21
N THR A 28 31.08 8.71 20.67
CA THR A 28 30.45 7.72 21.55
C THR A 28 30.29 6.37 20.85
N TRP A 29 29.85 6.38 19.59
CA TRP A 29 29.70 5.16 18.78
C TRP A 29 31.05 4.44 18.58
N ARG A 30 32.10 5.18 18.20
CA ARG A 30 33.45 4.62 18.04
C ARG A 30 33.97 4.02 19.35
N ARG A 31 33.74 4.71 20.46
CA ARG A 31 34.16 4.23 21.79
C ARG A 31 33.43 2.95 22.18
N TRP A 32 32.14 2.84 21.85
CA TRP A 32 31.37 1.60 22.04
C TRP A 32 31.82 0.46 21.10
N GLU A 33 32.11 0.74 19.82
CA GLU A 33 32.61 -0.27 18.88
C GLU A 33 33.96 -0.87 19.31
N GLU A 34 34.82 -0.04 19.92
CA GLU A 34 36.11 -0.43 20.49
C GLU A 34 35.94 -1.17 21.83
N ASP A 35 35.18 -0.59 22.77
CA ASP A 35 34.94 -1.12 24.10
C ASP A 35 33.53 -0.77 24.61
N PRO A 36 32.56 -1.71 24.60
CA PRO A 36 31.20 -1.49 25.08
C PRO A 36 31.13 -1.13 26.57
N ASP A 37 32.12 -1.53 27.37
CA ASP A 37 32.21 -1.22 28.79
C ASP A 37 32.65 0.21 29.09
N SER A 38 33.13 0.92 28.07
CA SER A 38 33.54 2.33 28.17
C SER A 38 32.37 3.33 28.09
N VAL A 39 31.17 2.88 27.74
CA VAL A 39 29.96 3.72 27.63
C VAL A 39 28.92 3.35 28.68
N SER A 40 27.98 4.27 28.95
CA SER A 40 26.90 4.03 29.90
C SER A 40 26.03 2.84 29.44
N ALA A 41 25.43 2.11 30.39
CA ALA A 41 24.54 0.99 30.06
C ALA A 41 23.38 1.39 29.14
N LYS A 42 22.82 2.60 29.34
CA LYS A 42 21.77 3.15 28.46
C LYS A 42 22.26 3.34 27.03
N THR A 43 23.45 3.93 26.87
CA THR A 43 24.07 4.16 25.56
C THR A 43 24.46 2.85 24.88
N ARG A 44 24.93 1.87 25.67
CA ARG A 44 25.26 0.54 25.17
C ARG A 44 24.05 -0.14 24.54
N ILE A 45 22.93 -0.18 25.26
CA ILE A 45 21.67 -0.75 24.76
C ILE A 45 21.25 -0.04 23.46
N ALA A 46 21.22 1.29 23.46
CA ALA A 46 20.85 2.05 22.26
C ALA A 46 21.78 1.79 21.05
N CYS A 47 23.08 1.57 21.28
CA CYS A 47 24.01 1.21 20.20
C CYS A 47 23.89 -0.25 19.75
N GLU A 48 23.57 -1.17 20.65
CA GLU A 48 23.32 -2.59 20.37
C GLU A 48 22.01 -2.80 19.59
N ASP A 49 20.98 -2.01 19.89
CA ASP A 49 19.67 -2.08 19.25
C ASP A 49 19.70 -1.66 17.77
N VAL A 50 20.64 -0.82 17.34
CA VAL A 50 20.68 -0.29 15.95
C VAL A 50 21.03 -1.37 14.92
N PRO A 51 22.13 -2.14 15.07
CA PRO A 51 22.44 -3.26 14.17
C PRO A 51 21.40 -4.39 14.26
N GLU A 52 20.83 -4.64 15.45
CA GLU A 52 19.79 -5.67 15.63
C GLU A 52 18.50 -5.28 14.90
N GLY A 53 18.01 -4.07 15.09
CA GLY A 53 16.83 -3.54 14.39
C GLY A 53 17.02 -3.46 12.87
N ALA A 54 18.23 -3.13 12.40
CA ALA A 54 18.54 -3.23 10.97
C ALA A 54 18.45 -4.69 10.48
N SER A 55 19.01 -5.65 11.23
CA SER A 55 18.93 -7.06 10.84
C SER A 55 17.51 -7.65 10.85
N ASP A 56 16.65 -7.18 11.76
CA ASP A 56 15.25 -7.61 11.83
C ASP A 56 14.40 -6.98 10.73
N PHE A 57 14.64 -5.71 10.40
CA PHE A 57 14.04 -5.07 9.23
C PHE A 57 14.42 -5.81 7.94
N GLU A 58 15.70 -6.11 7.77
CA GLU A 58 16.19 -6.87 6.61
C GLU A 58 15.54 -8.26 6.51
N ARG A 59 15.40 -8.96 7.64
CA ARG A 59 14.72 -10.26 7.70
C ARG A 59 13.23 -10.13 7.35
N ALA A 60 12.55 -9.09 7.83
CA ALA A 60 11.15 -8.82 7.51
C ALA A 60 10.97 -8.55 6.01
N LEU A 61 11.82 -7.72 5.42
CA LEU A 61 11.81 -7.42 3.99
C LEU A 61 12.04 -8.68 3.15
N SER A 62 13.02 -9.52 3.53
CA SER A 62 13.24 -10.81 2.86
C SER A 62 12.05 -11.76 2.97
N LYS A 63 11.40 -11.82 4.15
CA LYS A 63 10.21 -12.68 4.33
C LYS A 63 9.06 -12.21 3.45
N SER A 64 8.81 -10.90 3.40
CA SER A 64 7.77 -10.30 2.57
C SER A 64 8.06 -10.57 1.08
N ALA A 65 9.28 -10.31 0.60
CA ALA A 65 9.66 -10.60 -0.78
C ALA A 65 9.42 -12.07 -1.18
N VAL A 66 9.72 -13.02 -0.28
CA VAL A 66 9.43 -14.44 -0.49
C VAL A 66 7.92 -14.72 -0.56
N ALA A 67 7.12 -14.09 0.30
CA ALA A 67 5.66 -14.23 0.29
C ALA A 67 5.06 -13.73 -1.03
N PHE A 68 5.38 -12.50 -1.44
CA PHE A 68 4.89 -11.93 -2.69
C PHE A 68 5.35 -12.71 -3.92
N THR A 69 6.62 -13.14 -3.94
CA THR A 69 7.12 -14.01 -5.02
C THR A 69 6.33 -15.31 -5.07
N GLY A 70 6.13 -15.99 -3.93
CA GLY A 70 5.40 -17.25 -3.87
C GLY A 70 3.93 -17.13 -4.30
N SER A 71 3.26 -16.05 -3.88
CA SER A 71 1.84 -15.82 -4.16
C SER A 71 1.58 -15.40 -5.61
N TRP A 72 2.49 -14.64 -6.23
CA TRP A 72 2.20 -13.93 -7.49
C TRP A 72 3.06 -14.36 -8.69
N GLN A 73 4.09 -15.18 -8.51
CA GLN A 73 5.03 -15.52 -9.59
C GLN A 73 4.34 -16.09 -10.85
N VAL A 74 3.26 -16.85 -10.68
CA VAL A 74 2.50 -17.48 -11.77
C VAL A 74 1.17 -16.78 -12.07
N SER A 75 0.89 -15.65 -11.42
CA SER A 75 -0.36 -14.92 -11.64
C SER A 75 -0.34 -14.21 -12.99
N PRO A 76 -1.37 -14.40 -13.84
CA PRO A 76 -1.49 -13.65 -15.09
C PRO A 76 -1.99 -12.21 -14.89
N ARG A 77 -2.41 -11.84 -13.67
CA ARG A 77 -3.06 -10.55 -13.38
C ARG A 77 -2.13 -9.51 -12.76
N LEU A 78 -1.22 -9.94 -11.88
CA LEU A 78 -0.27 -9.08 -11.19
C LEU A 78 1.12 -9.71 -11.20
N THR A 79 2.16 -8.88 -11.29
CA THR A 79 3.51 -9.33 -10.97
C THR A 79 3.71 -9.32 -9.45
N PRO A 80 4.68 -10.09 -8.92
CA PRO A 80 5.10 -9.96 -7.53
C PRO A 80 5.47 -8.54 -7.11
N ARG A 81 6.07 -7.73 -8.01
CA ARG A 81 6.48 -6.35 -7.69
C ARG A 81 5.29 -5.40 -7.65
N GLN A 82 4.36 -5.52 -8.60
CA GLN A 82 3.12 -4.72 -8.61
C GLN A 82 2.29 -5.01 -7.36
N ALA A 83 2.09 -6.30 -7.01
CA ALA A 83 1.38 -6.69 -5.81
C ALA A 83 2.05 -6.16 -4.53
N TYR A 84 3.39 -6.21 -4.46
CA TYR A 84 4.13 -5.63 -3.35
C TYR A 84 3.97 -4.11 -3.27
N ALA A 85 4.06 -3.41 -4.39
CA ALA A 85 3.91 -1.95 -4.43
C ALA A 85 2.53 -1.50 -3.94
N ILE A 86 1.46 -2.19 -4.38
CA ILE A 86 0.08 -1.94 -3.91
C ILE A 86 -0.02 -2.13 -2.39
N ALA A 87 0.53 -3.22 -1.86
CA ALA A 87 0.50 -3.50 -0.43
C ALA A 87 1.26 -2.43 0.39
N VAL A 88 2.44 -2.00 -0.10
CA VAL A 88 3.24 -0.96 0.56
C VAL A 88 2.50 0.38 0.56
N GLU A 89 1.84 0.75 -0.54
CA GLU A 89 1.04 1.98 -0.63
C GLU A 89 -0.11 1.96 0.39
N LEU A 90 -0.86 0.86 0.46
CA LEU A 90 -1.95 0.67 1.42
C LEU A 90 -1.48 0.73 2.88
N ASP A 91 -0.35 0.08 3.20
CA ASP A 91 0.24 0.12 4.54
C ASP A 91 0.77 1.52 4.88
N GLY A 92 1.35 2.22 3.90
CA GLY A 92 1.77 3.62 4.00
C GLY A 92 0.61 4.50 4.43
N TRP A 93 -0.52 4.44 3.73
CA TRP A 93 -1.71 5.19 4.10
C TRP A 93 -2.23 4.83 5.49
N ALA A 94 -2.29 3.54 5.82
CA ALA A 94 -2.84 3.07 7.09
C ALA A 94 -2.00 3.51 8.30
N ASP A 95 -0.68 3.37 8.21
CA ASP A 95 0.23 3.56 9.34
C ASP A 95 0.77 4.98 9.46
N ARG A 96 0.84 5.70 8.34
CA ARG A 96 1.26 7.10 8.28
C ARG A 96 0.06 8.02 8.10
N ASP A 97 -0.47 8.15 6.88
CA ASP A 97 -1.34 9.28 6.52
C ASP A 97 -2.64 9.32 7.34
N ILE A 98 -3.40 8.22 7.33
CA ILE A 98 -4.66 8.14 8.07
C ILE A 98 -4.41 8.17 9.59
N THR A 99 -3.37 7.49 10.06
CA THR A 99 -3.04 7.44 11.49
C THR A 99 -2.62 8.81 12.03
N GLU A 100 -1.82 9.56 11.28
CA GLU A 100 -1.40 10.92 11.63
C GLU A 100 -2.60 11.86 11.65
N TRP A 101 -3.44 11.85 10.62
CA TRP A 101 -4.65 12.67 10.59
C TRP A 101 -5.63 12.34 11.72
N ILE A 102 -5.83 11.07 12.06
CA ILE A 102 -6.69 10.67 13.19
C ILE A 102 -6.18 11.25 14.52
N ARG A 103 -4.85 11.28 14.70
CA ARG A 103 -4.21 11.83 15.90
C ARG A 103 -4.31 13.35 15.94
N ASP A 104 -4.10 14.01 14.80
CA ASP A 104 -4.12 15.47 14.67
C ASP A 104 -4.73 15.91 13.32
N PRO A 105 -6.06 16.10 13.24
CA PRO A 105 -6.74 16.48 11.98
C PRO A 105 -6.68 17.99 11.79
N SER A 106 -5.46 18.50 11.65
CA SER A 106 -5.21 19.93 11.42
C SER A 106 -5.50 20.34 9.97
N GLU A 107 -5.40 19.39 9.04
CA GLU A 107 -5.78 19.51 7.63
C GLU A 107 -7.12 18.84 7.34
N SER A 108 -7.76 19.22 6.22
CA SER A 108 -9.04 18.64 5.80
C SER A 108 -8.82 17.20 5.34
N LEU A 109 -9.74 16.30 5.64
CA LEU A 109 -9.61 14.89 5.28
C LEU A 109 -9.39 14.68 3.77
N HIS A 110 -10.04 15.48 2.92
CA HIS A 110 -9.91 15.39 1.46
C HIS A 110 -8.55 15.85 0.91
N ASP A 111 -7.67 16.41 1.73
CA ASP A 111 -6.28 16.73 1.37
C ASP A 111 -5.31 15.61 1.75
N VAL A 112 -5.77 14.58 2.48
CA VAL A 112 -4.95 13.48 3.03
C VAL A 112 -5.05 12.24 2.14
N ALA A 113 -3.97 11.46 1.99
CA ALA A 113 -4.02 10.17 1.31
C ALA A 113 -4.76 9.10 2.16
N PRO A 114 -5.58 8.24 1.55
CA PRO A 114 -5.94 8.15 0.12
C PRO A 114 -7.13 9.05 -0.28
N PHE A 115 -7.68 9.80 0.67
CA PHE A 115 -8.92 10.54 0.51
C PHE A 115 -8.89 11.62 -0.58
N HIS A 116 -7.70 12.15 -0.90
CA HIS A 116 -7.51 13.11 -1.99
C HIS A 116 -7.78 12.53 -3.39
N HIS A 117 -7.76 11.20 -3.55
CA HIS A 117 -8.16 10.54 -4.80
C HIS A 117 -9.68 10.53 -5.01
N PHE A 118 -10.48 10.69 -3.95
CA PHE A 118 -11.93 10.64 -4.06
C PHE A 118 -12.48 11.96 -4.59
N ASP A 119 -13.52 11.88 -5.42
CA ASP A 119 -14.29 13.05 -5.84
C ASP A 119 -14.82 13.80 -4.61
N LEU A 120 -14.68 15.13 -4.62
CA LEU A 120 -15.09 16.00 -3.51
C LEU A 120 -16.55 15.77 -3.07
N ARG A 121 -17.45 15.34 -3.97
CA ARG A 121 -18.84 15.03 -3.62
C ARG A 121 -18.94 13.81 -2.69
N VAL A 122 -18.04 12.83 -2.80
CA VAL A 122 -17.90 11.74 -1.82
C VAL A 122 -17.45 12.31 -0.48
N MET A 123 -16.38 13.12 -0.53
CA MET A 123 -15.76 13.69 0.67
C MET A 123 -16.70 14.65 1.41
N MET A 124 -17.59 15.36 0.71
CA MET A 124 -18.63 16.20 1.32
C MET A 124 -19.67 15.39 2.09
N LEU A 125 -19.98 14.15 1.68
CA LEU A 125 -20.93 13.28 2.39
C LEU A 125 -20.32 12.65 3.63
N VAL A 126 -19.04 12.28 3.56
CA VAL A 126 -18.29 11.72 4.70
C VAL A 126 -17.92 12.82 5.69
N GLY A 127 -17.47 13.97 5.19
CA GLY A 127 -16.91 15.07 5.96
C GLY A 127 -15.63 14.66 6.69
N GLU A 128 -15.36 15.30 7.82
CA GLU A 128 -14.20 15.03 8.69
C GLU A 128 -14.45 13.84 9.65
N ASN A 129 -15.14 12.80 9.17
CA ASN A 129 -15.59 11.69 10.02
C ASN A 129 -14.46 10.71 10.34
N ARG A 130 -13.91 10.83 11.56
CA ARG A 130 -12.85 9.96 12.07
C ARG A 130 -13.18 8.48 12.12
N ALA A 131 -14.43 8.09 12.39
CA ALA A 131 -14.80 6.68 12.43
C ALA A 131 -14.80 6.07 11.03
N TRP A 132 -15.17 6.84 10.01
CA TRP A 132 -15.08 6.43 8.62
C TRP A 132 -13.61 6.32 8.18
N ALA A 133 -12.77 7.30 8.50
CA ALA A 133 -11.33 7.25 8.22
C ALA A 133 -10.65 6.05 8.90
N GLU A 134 -10.96 5.78 10.17
CA GLU A 134 -10.44 4.60 10.87
C GLU A 134 -10.92 3.30 10.21
N ALA A 135 -12.17 3.24 9.73
CA ALA A 135 -12.66 2.09 8.98
C ALA A 135 -11.88 1.87 7.66
N VAL A 136 -11.59 2.94 6.91
CA VAL A 136 -10.74 2.87 5.70
C VAL A 136 -9.35 2.35 6.06
N LYS A 137 -8.71 2.88 7.10
CA LYS A 137 -7.42 2.40 7.60
C LYS A 137 -7.43 0.91 7.91
N GLN A 138 -8.48 0.40 8.57
CA GLN A 138 -8.59 -1.03 8.83
C GLN A 138 -8.73 -1.84 7.53
N ARG A 139 -9.43 -1.31 6.52
CA ARG A 139 -9.52 -1.95 5.20
C ARG A 139 -8.20 -1.96 4.46
N CYS A 140 -7.43 -0.87 4.45
CA CYS A 140 -6.08 -0.85 3.88
C CYS A 140 -5.21 -2.00 4.39
N ARG A 141 -5.20 -2.22 5.71
CA ARG A 141 -4.45 -3.32 6.33
C ARG A 141 -4.99 -4.69 5.92
N VAL A 142 -6.31 -4.86 5.85
CA VAL A 142 -6.89 -6.14 5.41
C VAL A 142 -6.47 -6.44 3.98
N ILE A 143 -6.60 -5.46 3.09
CA ILE A 143 -6.28 -5.60 1.67
C ILE A 143 -4.78 -5.84 1.48
N SER A 144 -3.90 -5.13 2.19
CA SER A 144 -2.45 -5.38 2.16
C SER A 144 -2.12 -6.83 2.54
N ASN A 145 -2.64 -7.32 3.67
CA ASN A 145 -2.42 -8.70 4.12
C ASN A 145 -2.97 -9.75 3.14
N GLU A 146 -4.13 -9.49 2.54
CA GLU A 146 -4.71 -10.38 1.53
C GLU A 146 -3.90 -10.39 0.24
N THR A 147 -3.40 -9.22 -0.18
CA THR A 147 -2.53 -9.09 -1.35
C THR A 147 -1.22 -9.84 -1.12
N GLU A 148 -0.60 -9.76 0.05
CA GLU A 148 0.58 -10.59 0.40
C GLU A 148 0.25 -12.10 0.30
N ALA A 149 -0.95 -12.49 0.72
CA ALA A 149 -1.43 -13.87 0.67
C ALA A 149 -1.91 -14.33 -0.72
N GLY A 150 -1.84 -13.49 -1.76
CA GLY A 150 -2.23 -13.85 -3.13
C GLY A 150 -3.71 -13.68 -3.45
N THR A 151 -4.44 -12.84 -2.70
CA THR A 151 -5.87 -12.59 -2.89
C THR A 151 -6.11 -11.11 -3.13
N LEU A 152 -6.87 -10.78 -4.18
CA LEU A 152 -7.36 -9.42 -4.44
C LEU A 152 -8.81 -9.24 -3.99
N PRO A 153 -9.29 -8.01 -3.80
CA PRO A 153 -10.67 -7.75 -3.42
C PRO A 153 -11.72 -8.41 -4.30
N PHE A 154 -11.46 -8.54 -5.61
CA PHE A 154 -12.38 -9.14 -6.57
C PHE A 154 -12.25 -10.67 -6.69
N ASP A 155 -11.30 -11.30 -5.97
CA ASP A 155 -11.23 -12.76 -5.85
C ASP A 155 -12.27 -13.31 -4.84
N ARG A 156 -12.95 -12.43 -4.12
CA ARG A 156 -13.88 -12.80 -3.06
C ARG A 156 -15.03 -11.79 -2.91
N PRO A 157 -16.19 -12.24 -2.43
CA PRO A 157 -17.23 -11.34 -1.97
C PRO A 157 -16.69 -10.36 -0.92
N GLY A 158 -16.97 -9.07 -1.10
CA GLY A 158 -16.39 -8.03 -0.28
C GLY A 158 -17.20 -6.74 -0.19
N PRO A 159 -16.77 -5.82 0.68
CA PRO A 159 -17.29 -4.46 0.69
C PRO A 159 -16.73 -3.65 -0.49
N LEU A 160 -17.57 -2.80 -1.10
CA LEU A 160 -17.20 -1.94 -2.25
C LEU A 160 -15.92 -1.14 -2.00
N ILE A 161 -15.70 -0.67 -0.78
CA ILE A 161 -14.52 0.12 -0.44
C ILE A 161 -13.22 -0.61 -0.77
N ASP A 162 -13.16 -1.94 -0.73
CA ASP A 162 -11.93 -2.67 -1.02
C ASP A 162 -11.48 -2.49 -2.47
N GLU A 163 -12.43 -2.57 -3.41
CA GLU A 163 -12.13 -2.38 -4.83
C GLU A 163 -11.75 -0.92 -5.13
N VAL A 164 -12.48 0.03 -4.53
CA VAL A 164 -12.16 1.47 -4.62
C VAL A 164 -10.75 1.76 -4.08
N MET A 165 -10.35 1.09 -3.00
CA MET A 165 -9.03 1.27 -2.39
C MET A 165 -7.89 0.70 -3.23
N ILE A 166 -8.08 -0.44 -3.89
CA ILE A 166 -7.10 -0.94 -4.87
C ILE A 166 -6.98 0.03 -6.03
N GLY A 167 -8.10 0.46 -6.60
CA GLY A 167 -8.13 1.43 -7.68
C GLY A 167 -7.39 2.72 -7.36
N ALA A 168 -7.61 3.27 -6.16
CA ALA A 168 -6.91 4.47 -5.69
C ALA A 168 -5.40 4.24 -5.52
N ALA A 169 -4.97 3.01 -5.21
CA ALA A 169 -3.57 2.69 -4.92
C ALA A 169 -2.72 2.49 -6.18
N LEU A 170 -3.33 2.30 -7.36
CA LEU A 170 -2.59 1.96 -8.59
C LEU A 170 -1.56 3.03 -8.96
N ASP A 171 -1.97 4.30 -9.02
CA ASP A 171 -1.07 5.40 -9.38
C ASP A 171 0.09 5.55 -8.37
N GLY A 172 -0.21 5.45 -7.07
CA GLY A 172 0.79 5.52 -6.01
C GLY A 172 1.76 4.33 -6.03
N ALA A 173 1.25 3.12 -6.26
CA ALA A 173 2.03 1.91 -6.37
C ALA A 173 2.96 1.93 -7.60
N GLN A 174 2.46 2.44 -8.74
CA GLN A 174 3.30 2.64 -9.93
C GLN A 174 4.43 3.63 -9.62
N ALA A 175 4.12 4.80 -9.07
CA ALA A 175 5.11 5.80 -8.72
C ALA A 175 6.14 5.24 -7.72
N LEU A 176 5.70 4.45 -6.73
CA LEU A 176 6.59 3.82 -5.77
C LEU A 176 7.59 2.86 -6.43
N LEU A 177 7.14 2.08 -7.40
CA LEU A 177 8.00 1.16 -8.16
C LEU A 177 9.07 1.90 -8.97
N GLU A 178 8.72 3.06 -9.54
CA GLU A 178 9.61 3.91 -10.33
C GLU A 178 10.58 4.72 -9.47
N ASP A 179 10.09 5.33 -8.39
CA ASP A 179 10.83 6.28 -7.56
C ASP A 179 11.72 5.60 -6.51
N MET A 180 11.37 4.40 -6.07
CA MET A 180 12.07 3.64 -5.02
C MET A 180 12.41 2.20 -5.45
N PRO A 181 13.17 2.00 -6.55
CA PRO A 181 13.49 0.67 -7.06
C PRO A 181 14.24 -0.22 -6.05
N GLU A 182 14.94 0.37 -5.09
CA GLU A 182 15.65 -0.34 -4.01
C GLU A 182 14.73 -1.20 -3.14
N LEU A 183 13.45 -0.84 -3.01
CA LEU A 183 12.46 -1.61 -2.24
C LEU A 183 12.14 -2.95 -2.92
N PHE A 184 12.41 -3.06 -4.22
CA PHE A 184 11.98 -4.18 -5.06
C PHE A 184 13.13 -5.09 -5.50
N GLU A 185 14.38 -4.77 -5.15
CA GLU A 185 15.57 -5.52 -5.58
C GLU A 185 15.52 -7.02 -5.24
N ARG A 186 14.81 -7.36 -4.16
CA ARG A 186 14.66 -8.75 -3.69
C ARG A 186 13.53 -9.52 -4.35
N ILE A 187 12.66 -8.83 -5.06
CA ILE A 187 11.52 -9.42 -5.75
C ILE A 187 11.93 -9.59 -7.22
N PRO A 188 11.78 -10.80 -7.81
CA PRO A 188 12.14 -11.03 -9.20
C PRO A 188 11.38 -10.08 -10.14
N GLN A 189 12.11 -9.50 -11.10
CA GLN A 189 11.50 -8.74 -12.19
C GLN A 189 10.76 -9.69 -13.13
N ARG A 190 9.64 -9.23 -13.69
CA ARG A 190 8.94 -9.92 -14.77
C ARG A 190 8.83 -9.01 -16.00
N GLU A 191 9.34 -9.51 -17.12
CA GLU A 191 9.15 -8.87 -18.43
C GLU A 191 7.82 -9.32 -19.03
N ALA A 192 7.19 -8.40 -19.77
CA ALA A 192 5.98 -8.71 -20.52
C ALA A 192 6.29 -9.74 -21.62
N VAL A 193 5.41 -10.71 -21.79
CA VAL A 193 5.49 -11.67 -22.91
C VAL A 193 4.25 -11.50 -23.76
N ASP A 194 4.46 -11.01 -24.99
CA ASP A 194 3.45 -10.95 -26.04
C ASP A 194 3.82 -11.96 -27.14
N GLY A 195 3.16 -13.12 -27.11
CA GLY A 195 3.40 -14.22 -28.05
C GLY A 195 2.14 -15.01 -28.37
N ASP A 196 2.21 -15.82 -29.44
CA ASP A 196 1.12 -16.68 -29.92
C ASP A 196 0.77 -17.78 -28.89
N GLY A 197 0.03 -17.43 -27.83
CA GLY A 197 -0.61 -18.38 -26.92
C GLY A 197 -0.54 -18.07 -25.42
N GLU A 198 0.25 -17.10 -24.96
CA GLU A 198 0.35 -16.75 -23.54
C GLU A 198 0.67 -15.25 -23.39
N TYR A 199 -0.29 -14.48 -22.86
CA TYR A 199 -0.09 -13.08 -22.49
C TYR A 199 0.30 -13.03 -21.01
N LEU A 200 1.50 -12.55 -20.72
CA LEU A 200 1.97 -12.33 -19.35
C LEU A 200 2.29 -10.85 -19.17
N ILE A 201 1.65 -10.22 -18.19
CA ILE A 201 1.90 -8.83 -17.83
C ILE A 201 3.27 -8.68 -17.15
N GLY A 202 4.05 -7.71 -17.61
CA GLY A 202 5.32 -7.28 -17.03
C GLY A 202 5.15 -6.22 -15.94
N ASP A 203 6.25 -5.88 -15.28
CA ASP A 203 6.26 -4.88 -14.18
C ASP A 203 5.90 -3.46 -14.65
N GLU A 204 5.99 -3.19 -15.96
CA GLU A 204 5.66 -1.91 -16.59
C GLU A 204 4.20 -1.84 -17.08
N ASP A 205 3.46 -2.96 -17.10
CA ASP A 205 2.12 -3.05 -17.70
C ASP A 205 1.01 -2.63 -16.72
N TRP A 206 1.07 -1.41 -16.21
CA TRP A 206 0.06 -0.87 -15.27
C TRP A 206 -1.30 -0.58 -15.93
N ASP A 207 -1.31 -0.16 -17.20
CA ASP A 207 -2.55 0.05 -17.97
C ASP A 207 -3.33 -1.28 -18.09
N GLY A 208 -2.63 -2.38 -18.39
CA GLY A 208 -3.25 -3.70 -18.49
C GLY A 208 -3.77 -4.23 -17.15
N LEU A 209 -3.19 -3.79 -16.02
CA LEU A 209 -3.71 -4.10 -14.69
C LEU A 209 -5.03 -3.36 -14.43
N SER A 210 -5.12 -2.07 -14.78
CA SER A 210 -6.37 -1.31 -14.62
C SER A 210 -7.49 -1.90 -15.48
N ASP A 211 -7.20 -2.23 -16.73
CA ASP A 211 -8.17 -2.86 -17.65
C ASP A 211 -8.62 -4.23 -17.14
N GLY A 212 -7.66 -5.05 -16.66
CA GLY A 212 -7.97 -6.35 -16.07
C GLY A 212 -8.80 -6.25 -14.79
N PHE A 213 -8.57 -5.21 -13.99
CA PHE A 213 -9.37 -4.92 -12.80
C PHE A 213 -10.80 -4.52 -13.17
N ASP A 214 -10.99 -3.72 -14.23
CA ASP A 214 -12.32 -3.37 -14.75
C ASP A 214 -13.10 -4.61 -15.22
N ASP A 215 -12.43 -5.57 -15.86
CA ASP A 215 -13.06 -6.80 -16.34
C ASP A 215 -13.42 -7.78 -15.22
N ASP A 216 -12.60 -7.85 -14.15
CA ASP A 216 -12.72 -8.84 -13.07
C ASP A 216 -13.45 -8.32 -11.82
N CYS A 217 -13.66 -7.01 -11.67
CA CYS A 217 -14.28 -6.43 -10.48
C CYS A 217 -15.69 -6.95 -10.20
N GLU A 218 -16.05 -7.11 -8.91
CA GLU A 218 -17.42 -7.47 -8.52
C GLU A 218 -18.35 -6.25 -8.56
N CYS A 219 -17.79 -5.04 -8.39
CA CYS A 219 -18.51 -3.79 -8.48
C CYS A 219 -18.01 -2.91 -9.64
N ASP A 220 -18.65 -3.02 -10.81
CA ASP A 220 -18.41 -2.21 -12.01
C ASP A 220 -18.28 -0.68 -11.79
N GLU A 221 -18.80 -0.15 -10.68
CA GLU A 221 -18.73 1.28 -10.36
C GLU A 221 -17.55 1.70 -9.47
N TRP A 222 -16.59 0.82 -9.18
CA TRP A 222 -15.47 1.08 -8.28
C TRP A 222 -14.66 2.34 -8.66
N GLU A 223 -14.55 2.65 -9.95
CA GLU A 223 -13.83 3.81 -10.49
C GLU A 223 -14.60 5.12 -10.36
N VAL A 224 -15.93 5.06 -10.25
CA VAL A 224 -16.82 6.24 -10.28
C VAL A 224 -16.53 7.22 -9.13
N PRO A 225 -16.28 6.77 -7.89
CA PRO A 225 -15.82 7.63 -6.79
C PRO A 225 -14.46 8.30 -6.99
N LEU A 226 -13.58 7.74 -7.82
CA LEU A 226 -12.20 8.20 -8.01
C LEU A 226 -12.09 9.21 -9.17
N ARG A 227 -13.05 9.20 -10.09
CA ARG A 227 -13.07 10.11 -11.25
C ARG A 227 -13.75 11.44 -10.91
N GLN A 228 -12.95 12.51 -10.89
CA GLN A 228 -13.46 13.87 -10.65
C GLN A 228 -14.55 14.27 -11.66
N GLY A 229 -15.68 14.72 -11.14
CA GLY A 229 -16.80 15.18 -11.95
C GLY A 229 -17.56 14.05 -12.68
N HIS A 230 -17.35 12.77 -12.31
CA HIS A 230 -18.01 11.66 -13.00
C HIS A 230 -19.54 11.83 -13.02
N PRO A 231 -20.20 11.69 -14.18
CA PRO A 231 -21.63 11.99 -14.34
C PRO A 231 -22.54 10.99 -13.62
N LEU A 232 -22.09 9.74 -13.44
CA LEU A 232 -22.87 8.71 -12.73
C LEU A 232 -22.73 8.79 -11.21
N LEU A 233 -21.78 9.57 -10.68
CA LEU A 233 -21.52 9.61 -9.24
C LEU A 233 -22.76 9.95 -8.41
N PRO A 234 -23.63 10.91 -8.78
CA PRO A 234 -24.83 11.18 -8.00
C PRO A 234 -25.78 9.98 -7.90
N ALA A 235 -25.92 9.19 -8.96
CA ALA A 235 -26.75 7.99 -8.94
C ALA A 235 -26.12 6.87 -8.10
N VAL A 236 -24.81 6.69 -8.22
CA VAL A 236 -24.05 5.75 -7.37
C VAL A 236 -24.20 6.12 -5.91
N LEU A 237 -23.98 7.38 -5.54
CA LEU A 237 -24.09 7.86 -4.15
C LEU A 237 -25.52 7.78 -3.60
N ALA A 238 -26.54 7.94 -4.45
CA ALA A 238 -27.94 7.78 -4.04
C ALA A 238 -28.29 6.32 -3.71
N GLN A 239 -27.69 5.36 -4.41
CA GLN A 239 -27.93 3.92 -4.17
C GLN A 239 -26.97 3.33 -3.13
N ARG A 240 -25.75 3.84 -3.08
CA ARG A 240 -24.63 3.36 -2.27
C ARG A 240 -23.98 4.56 -1.59
N HIS A 241 -24.58 4.99 -0.48
CA HIS A 241 -24.02 6.07 0.33
C HIS A 241 -22.64 5.66 0.89
N PRO A 242 -21.64 6.55 1.01
CA PRO A 242 -20.28 6.18 1.46
C PRO A 242 -20.19 5.47 2.82
N PHE A 243 -21.18 5.66 3.70
CA PHE A 243 -21.27 4.96 4.98
C PHE A 243 -21.67 3.48 4.86
N THR A 244 -22.22 3.05 3.72
CA THR A 244 -22.58 1.64 3.47
C THR A 244 -21.51 0.90 2.67
N TRP A 245 -20.40 1.56 2.30
CA TRP A 245 -19.35 0.95 1.47
C TRP A 245 -18.55 -0.13 2.19
N PHE A 246 -18.64 -0.22 3.52
CA PHE A 246 -18.02 -1.26 4.36
C PHE A 246 -18.91 -2.49 4.58
N ASP A 247 -20.17 -2.44 4.12
CA ASP A 247 -21.09 -3.56 4.27
C ASP A 247 -20.75 -4.64 3.22
N ALA A 248 -20.66 -5.91 3.65
CA ALA A 248 -20.61 -7.02 2.71
C ALA A 248 -21.93 -7.10 1.93
N ARG A 249 -21.87 -7.06 0.61
CA ARG A 249 -23.05 -7.04 -0.27
C ARG A 249 -22.83 -7.88 -1.52
N GLU A 250 -23.92 -8.16 -2.22
CA GLU A 250 -23.86 -8.84 -3.51
C GLU A 250 -23.19 -7.94 -4.57
N PRO A 251 -22.36 -8.52 -5.45
CA PRO A 251 -21.78 -7.85 -6.62
C PRO A 251 -22.83 -7.06 -7.40
N SER A 252 -22.51 -5.85 -7.87
CA SER A 252 -23.44 -5.11 -8.74
C SER A 252 -23.55 -5.80 -10.11
N GLY A 253 -22.45 -6.42 -10.54
CA GLY A 253 -22.32 -7.22 -11.75
C GLY A 253 -22.37 -6.39 -13.04
N PRO A 254 -21.99 -7.03 -14.17
CA PRO A 254 -21.66 -6.34 -15.41
C PRO A 254 -22.82 -5.49 -15.94
N GLY A 255 -22.49 -4.29 -16.41
CA GLY A 255 -23.43 -3.33 -16.96
C GLY A 255 -24.14 -2.45 -15.91
N TYR A 256 -23.70 -2.44 -14.65
CA TYR A 256 -24.38 -1.65 -13.61
C TYR A 256 -24.37 -0.13 -13.89
N PRO A 257 -23.24 0.50 -14.25
CA PRO A 257 -23.20 1.91 -14.63
C PRO A 257 -24.14 2.25 -15.80
N GLN A 258 -24.28 1.36 -16.78
CA GLN A 258 -25.14 1.53 -17.96
C GLN A 258 -26.63 1.43 -17.57
N ARG A 259 -26.98 0.54 -16.62
CA ARG A 259 -28.33 0.48 -16.03
C ARG A 259 -28.68 1.76 -15.26
N LEU A 260 -27.72 2.33 -14.53
CA LEU A 260 -27.88 3.61 -13.85
C LEU A 260 -28.10 4.75 -14.86
N ALA A 261 -27.27 4.81 -15.90
CA ALA A 261 -27.40 5.80 -16.97
C ALA A 261 -28.77 5.72 -17.66
N GLY A 262 -29.24 4.52 -17.98
CA GLY A 262 -30.57 4.31 -18.56
C GLY A 262 -31.72 4.74 -17.64
N SER A 263 -31.55 4.61 -16.33
CA SER A 263 -32.55 5.02 -15.33
C SER A 263 -32.61 6.56 -15.17
N LEU A 264 -31.49 7.26 -15.35
CA LEU A 264 -31.40 8.73 -15.31
C LEU A 264 -32.06 9.41 -16.52
N VAL A 265 -32.16 8.72 -17.66
CA VAL A 265 -32.80 9.26 -18.89
C VAL A 265 -34.33 9.04 -18.89
N ALA A 266 -34.83 8.12 -18.07
CA ALA A 266 -36.24 7.73 -18.03
C ALA A 266 -37.07 8.42 -16.92
N GLY A 267 -36.44 9.21 -16.04
CA GLY A 267 -37.08 9.99 -14.98
C GLY A 267 -37.13 11.48 -15.30
#